data_AF-A0A2D7I6T2-F1
#
_entry.id   AF-A0A2D7I6T2-F1
#
_cell.length_a   1.000
_cell.length_b   1.000
_cell.length_c   1.000
_cell.angle_alpha   90.00
_cell.angle_beta   90.00
_cell.angle_gamma   90.00
#
_symmetry.space_group_name_H-M   'P 1'
#
loop_
_entity.id
_entity.type
_entity.pdbx_description
1 polymer ?
#
loop_
_entity_poly.entity_id
_entity_poly.type
_entity_poly.pdbx_seq_one_letter_code
_entity_poly.pdbx_strand_id
1 'polypeptide(L)'
;MSEFQKYPKNLGFWMPAEWETHEQCWMMWPTGLDLDRYPDTERMQKGYAAAANAISQFETVTIVANDSDTEECRNLIDQSVRVHNLQIDDSWCRDTGPTFITDGKKLGGVDWEFNNYGESLGPDYLNDQKLAKEITKITSSDYFDAPIILEGGGIHTDGKGTLMITEDVLLDPKRNPG
;
A
#
# COMPACT_ATOMS: atom_id res chain seq x y z
N MET A 1 -5.75 -13.73 23.29
CA MET A 1 -6.65 -14.22 22.22
C MET A 1 -6.17 -15.60 21.82
N SER A 2 -7.04 -16.61 21.80
CA SER A 2 -6.62 -18.01 21.54
C SER A 2 -6.15 -18.19 20.10
N GLU A 3 -5.10 -18.99 19.93
CA GLU A 3 -4.34 -19.28 18.70
C GLU A 3 -5.16 -19.60 17.44
N PHE A 4 -6.43 -20.02 17.60
CA PHE A 4 -7.33 -20.39 16.51
C PHE A 4 -8.05 -19.22 15.79
N GLN A 5 -8.03 -18.00 16.33
CA GLN A 5 -8.62 -16.81 15.69
C GLN A 5 -7.58 -15.93 14.96
N LYS A 6 -6.42 -16.49 14.61
CA LYS A 6 -5.30 -15.72 14.02
C LYS A 6 -5.47 -15.37 12.53
N TYR A 7 -6.20 -16.19 11.77
CA TYR A 7 -6.30 -16.02 10.32
C TYR A 7 -7.60 -15.31 9.91
N PRO A 8 -7.54 -14.28 9.05
CA PRO A 8 -8.73 -13.53 8.64
C PRO A 8 -9.85 -14.41 8.06
N LYS A 9 -9.48 -15.45 7.30
CA LYS A 9 -10.42 -16.42 6.73
C LYS A 9 -11.30 -17.11 7.77
N ASN A 10 -10.76 -17.41 8.96
CA ASN A 10 -11.51 -18.05 10.05
C ASN A 10 -12.54 -17.10 10.69
N LEU A 11 -12.35 -15.79 10.50
CA LEU A 11 -13.26 -14.74 10.93
C LEU A 11 -14.25 -14.32 9.83
N GLY A 12 -14.20 -14.97 8.67
CA GLY A 12 -15.08 -14.68 7.53
C GLY A 12 -14.60 -13.57 6.60
N PHE A 13 -13.37 -13.06 6.79
CA PHE A 13 -12.83 -12.05 5.89
C PHE A 13 -12.34 -12.65 4.58
N TRP A 14 -12.50 -11.90 3.48
CA TRP A 14 -11.90 -12.15 2.17
C TRP A 14 -11.34 -10.87 1.55
N MET A 15 -10.39 -11.01 0.63
CA MET A 15 -9.93 -9.90 -0.22
C MET A 15 -10.91 -9.77 -1.41
N PRO A 16 -11.66 -8.66 -1.52
CA PRO A 16 -12.52 -8.43 -2.68
C PRO A 16 -11.70 -8.25 -3.95
N ALA A 17 -12.32 -8.42 -5.11
CA ALA A 17 -11.66 -8.11 -6.37
C ALA A 17 -11.48 -6.59 -6.53
N GLU A 18 -10.43 -6.16 -7.23
CA GLU A 18 -10.14 -4.73 -7.45
C GLU A 18 -11.19 -4.01 -8.31
N TRP A 19 -12.09 -4.75 -8.97
CA TRP A 19 -13.21 -4.16 -9.72
C TRP A 19 -14.51 -4.07 -8.90
N GLU A 20 -14.49 -4.47 -7.63
CA GLU A 20 -15.62 -4.23 -6.73
C GLU A 20 -15.67 -2.75 -6.30
N THR A 21 -16.77 -2.33 -5.67
CA THR A 21 -16.93 -0.93 -5.27
C THR A 21 -15.95 -0.56 -4.17
N HIS A 22 -15.22 0.52 -4.37
CA HIS A 22 -14.26 1.07 -3.42
C HIS A 22 -14.86 2.26 -2.65
N GLU A 23 -14.36 2.48 -1.43
CA GLU A 23 -14.61 3.71 -0.68
C GLU A 23 -13.62 4.83 -1.07
N GLN A 24 -12.34 4.46 -1.22
CA GLN A 24 -11.26 5.40 -1.51
C GLN A 24 -10.01 4.69 -2.06
N CYS A 25 -9.17 5.46 -2.75
CA CYS A 25 -7.83 5.08 -3.18
C CYS A 25 -6.75 5.70 -2.27
N TRP A 26 -5.75 4.90 -1.93
CA TRP A 26 -4.55 5.35 -1.22
C TRP A 26 -3.35 5.39 -2.18
N MET A 27 -2.59 6.47 -2.11
CA MET A 27 -1.37 6.66 -2.88
C MET A 27 -0.27 7.20 -1.95
N MET A 28 1.00 7.05 -2.35
CA MET A 28 2.13 7.72 -1.70
C MET A 28 2.70 8.75 -2.65
N TRP A 29 3.17 9.87 -2.10
CA TRP A 29 3.86 10.89 -2.86
C TRP A 29 5.30 10.45 -3.18
N PRO A 30 5.79 10.62 -4.43
CA PRO A 30 7.18 10.38 -4.78
C PRO A 30 8.10 11.27 -3.93
N THR A 31 8.77 10.61 -2.98
CA THR A 31 9.70 11.18 -2.01
C THR A 31 10.98 10.33 -1.98
N GLY A 32 11.98 10.74 -1.19
CA GLY A 32 13.15 9.89 -0.93
C GLY A 32 13.94 9.51 -2.19
N LEU A 33 14.19 10.49 -3.04
CA LEU A 33 14.65 10.25 -4.41
C LEU A 33 16.12 9.84 -4.45
N ASP A 34 16.35 8.56 -4.75
CA ASP A 34 17.57 8.10 -5.41
C ASP A 34 17.62 8.75 -6.80
N LEU A 35 18.27 9.90 -6.91
CA LEU A 35 18.37 10.67 -8.15
C LEU A 35 19.17 9.93 -9.24
N ASP A 36 19.96 8.92 -8.88
CA ASP A 36 20.64 8.07 -9.87
C ASP A 36 19.62 7.14 -10.55
N ARG A 37 18.65 6.64 -9.78
CA ARG A 37 17.54 5.81 -10.28
C ARG A 37 16.41 6.62 -10.92
N TYR A 38 16.08 7.77 -10.35
CA TYR A 38 14.96 8.64 -10.75
C TYR A 38 15.41 10.09 -10.99
N PRO A 39 16.10 10.39 -12.11
CA PRO A 39 16.71 11.69 -12.32
C PRO A 39 15.73 12.84 -12.65
N ASP A 40 14.49 12.54 -13.04
CA ASP A 40 13.49 13.53 -13.44
C ASP A 40 12.31 13.53 -12.45
N THR A 41 12.57 14.12 -11.29
CA THR A 41 11.68 14.14 -10.13
C THR A 41 10.41 14.93 -10.38
N GLU A 42 10.55 16.10 -11.02
CA GLU A 42 9.44 16.99 -11.37
C GLU A 42 8.45 16.27 -12.29
N ARG A 43 8.94 15.53 -13.29
CA ARG A 43 8.07 14.75 -14.18
C ARG A 43 7.37 13.62 -13.45
N MET A 44 8.06 12.94 -12.54
CA MET A 44 7.45 11.86 -11.74
C MET A 44 6.34 12.39 -10.84
N GLN A 45 6.60 13.47 -10.10
CA GLN A 45 5.61 14.14 -9.25
C GLN A 45 4.38 14.61 -10.06
N LYS A 46 4.59 15.21 -11.23
CA LYS A 46 3.49 15.58 -12.13
C LYS A 46 2.69 14.36 -12.60
N GLY A 47 3.35 13.23 -12.85
CA GLY A 47 2.70 11.96 -13.21
C GLY A 47 1.81 11.43 -12.07
N TYR A 48 2.33 11.39 -10.85
CA TYR A 48 1.57 10.96 -9.66
C TYR A 48 0.39 11.89 -9.38
N ALA A 49 0.59 13.21 -9.46
CA ALA A 49 -0.48 14.18 -9.30
C ALA A 49 -1.56 14.04 -10.38
N ALA A 50 -1.16 13.84 -11.64
CA ALA A 50 -2.11 13.60 -12.73
C ALA A 50 -2.95 12.34 -12.51
N ALA A 51 -2.34 11.25 -12.02
CA ALA A 51 -3.06 10.03 -11.67
C ALA A 51 -4.04 10.26 -10.51
N ALA A 52 -3.59 10.88 -9.42
CA ALA A 52 -4.45 11.20 -8.27
C ALA A 52 -5.65 12.07 -8.67
N ASN A 53 -5.43 13.10 -9.48
CA ASN A 53 -6.48 14.01 -9.97
C ASN A 53 -7.44 13.34 -10.96
N ALA A 54 -6.98 12.31 -11.67
CA ALA A 54 -7.84 11.52 -12.54
C ALA A 54 -8.74 10.59 -11.71
N ILE A 55 -8.17 9.90 -10.72
CA ILE A 55 -8.91 8.99 -9.84
C ILE A 55 -9.91 9.76 -8.97
N SER A 56 -9.56 10.98 -8.53
CA SER A 56 -10.42 11.80 -7.67
C SER A 56 -11.77 12.22 -8.30
N GLN A 57 -11.91 12.06 -9.62
CA GLN A 57 -13.17 12.26 -10.33
C GLN A 57 -14.17 11.11 -10.12
N PHE A 58 -13.72 9.96 -9.61
CA PHE A 58 -14.51 8.75 -9.44
C PHE A 58 -14.63 8.31 -7.98
N GLU A 59 -13.59 8.50 -7.18
CA GLU A 59 -13.56 8.10 -5.77
C GLU A 59 -12.71 9.04 -4.93
N THR A 60 -12.81 8.93 -3.60
CA THR A 60 -11.94 9.73 -2.72
C THR A 60 -10.50 9.27 -2.85
N VAL A 61 -9.55 10.19 -2.99
CA VAL A 61 -8.11 9.88 -3.02
C VAL A 61 -7.44 10.45 -1.78
N THR A 62 -6.60 9.66 -1.14
CA THR A 62 -5.71 10.09 -0.05
C THR A 62 -4.26 9.82 -0.44
N ILE A 63 -3.46 10.86 -0.55
CA ILE A 63 -2.01 10.76 -0.73
C ILE A 63 -1.33 10.82 0.63
N VAL A 64 -0.46 9.87 0.92
CA VAL A 64 0.49 9.93 2.03
C VAL A 64 1.75 10.65 1.57
N ALA A 65 2.18 11.68 2.27
CA ALA A 65 3.37 12.46 1.92
C ALA A 65 4.21 12.80 3.16
N ASN A 66 5.51 12.98 2.96
CA ASN A 66 6.38 13.57 3.96
C ASN A 66 5.96 15.03 4.23
N ASP A 67 6.23 15.50 5.45
CA ASP A 67 5.90 16.89 5.83
C ASP A 67 6.60 17.91 4.93
N SER A 68 7.86 17.64 4.58
CA SER A 68 8.67 18.45 3.67
C SER A 68 8.09 18.59 2.26
N ASP A 69 7.31 17.61 1.83
CA ASP A 69 6.84 17.51 0.44
C ASP A 69 5.37 17.93 0.30
N THR A 70 4.72 18.22 1.43
CA THR A 70 3.28 18.50 1.49
C THR A 70 2.92 19.74 0.67
N GLU A 71 3.73 20.79 0.72
CA GLU A 71 3.49 22.02 -0.05
C GLU A 71 3.58 21.75 -1.56
N GLU A 72 4.62 21.06 -2.02
CA GLU A 72 4.81 20.71 -3.43
C GLU A 72 3.69 19.80 -3.94
N CYS A 73 3.35 18.76 -3.18
CA CYS A 73 2.22 17.88 -3.46
C CYS A 73 0.92 18.67 -3.62
N ARG A 74 0.62 19.57 -2.67
CA ARG A 74 -0.57 20.43 -2.70
C ARG A 74 -0.64 21.37 -3.89
N ASN A 75 0.50 21.81 -4.42
CA ASN A 75 0.54 22.68 -5.60
C ASN A 75 0.18 21.96 -6.90
N LEU A 76 0.27 20.62 -6.94
CA LEU A 76 0.05 19.82 -8.16
C LEU A 76 -1.27 19.06 -8.16
N ILE A 77 -1.83 18.74 -7.00
CA ILE A 77 -3.06 17.97 -6.87
C ILE A 77 -4.31 18.83 -6.77
N ASP A 78 -5.45 18.27 -7.15
CA ASP A 78 -6.76 18.88 -6.99
C ASP A 78 -7.13 19.03 -5.50
N GLN A 79 -7.89 20.07 -5.17
CA GLN A 79 -8.28 20.38 -3.79
C GLN A 79 -9.11 19.26 -3.13
N SER A 80 -9.78 18.42 -3.92
CA SER A 80 -10.54 17.26 -3.44
C SER A 80 -9.65 16.12 -2.94
N VAL A 81 -8.39 16.04 -3.42
CA VAL A 81 -7.44 15.02 -2.98
C VAL A 81 -6.98 15.32 -1.56
N ARG A 82 -7.10 14.33 -0.67
CA ARG A 82 -6.61 14.46 0.71
C ARG A 82 -5.12 14.21 0.76
N VAL A 83 -4.43 14.90 1.66
CA VAL A 83 -3.02 14.63 1.97
C VAL A 83 -2.93 14.30 3.45
N HIS A 84 -2.23 13.21 3.75
CA HIS A 84 -1.97 12.75 5.11
C HIS A 84 -0.46 12.66 5.34
N ASN A 85 0.01 13.27 6.43
CA ASN A 85 1.43 13.39 6.68
C ASN A 85 1.93 12.17 7.46
N LEU A 86 2.71 11.31 6.81
CA LEU A 86 3.45 10.21 7.45
C LEU A 86 4.84 10.14 6.82
N GLN A 87 5.81 9.71 7.62
CA GLN A 87 7.15 9.46 7.09
C GLN A 87 7.11 8.25 6.16
N ILE A 88 7.64 8.42 4.96
CA ILE A 88 7.76 7.41 3.91
C ILE A 88 9.13 7.54 3.23
N ASP A 89 9.66 6.42 2.73
CA ASP A 89 10.99 6.32 2.14
C ASP A 89 10.94 6.31 0.60
N ASP A 90 9.95 5.65 -0.01
CA ASP A 90 9.63 5.74 -1.45
C ASP A 90 8.10 5.94 -1.62
N SER A 91 7.52 5.53 -2.74
CA SER A 91 6.17 5.93 -3.17
C SER A 91 5.31 4.79 -3.74
N TRP A 92 5.58 3.56 -3.28
CA TRP A 92 4.92 2.34 -3.74
C TRP A 92 3.81 1.86 -2.79
N CYS A 93 2.73 2.64 -2.67
CA CYS A 93 1.63 2.33 -1.77
C CYS A 93 0.95 0.98 -2.08
N ARG A 94 0.99 0.55 -3.35
CA ARG A 94 0.53 -0.77 -3.78
C ARG A 94 1.20 -1.90 -3.02
N ASP A 95 2.48 -1.74 -2.69
CA ASP A 95 3.33 -2.81 -2.19
C ASP A 95 3.51 -2.74 -0.67
N THR A 96 3.38 -1.54 -0.09
CA THR A 96 3.66 -1.26 1.33
C THR A 96 2.40 -0.85 2.12
N GLY A 97 1.32 -0.51 1.42
CA GLY A 97 0.01 -0.25 2.01
C GLY A 97 -0.70 -1.54 2.44
N PRO A 98 -1.78 -1.42 3.24
CA PRO A 98 -2.49 -2.59 3.71
C PRO A 98 -3.24 -3.24 2.55
N THR A 99 -3.21 -4.57 2.48
CA THR A 99 -4.17 -5.30 1.63
C THR A 99 -5.50 -5.37 2.36
N PHE A 100 -6.45 -4.55 1.93
CA PHE A 100 -7.77 -4.52 2.54
C PHE A 100 -8.58 -5.79 2.27
N ILE A 101 -9.28 -6.24 3.30
CA ILE A 101 -10.17 -7.40 3.32
C ILE A 101 -11.47 -7.04 4.03
N THR A 102 -12.56 -7.76 3.79
CA THR A 102 -13.85 -7.52 4.45
C THR A 102 -14.57 -8.82 4.79
N ASP A 103 -15.41 -8.80 5.84
CA ASP A 103 -16.40 -9.86 6.14
C ASP A 103 -17.83 -9.49 5.64
N GLY A 104 -17.94 -8.41 4.85
CA GLY A 104 -19.18 -7.82 4.37
C GLY A 104 -19.81 -6.81 5.33
N LYS A 105 -19.24 -6.62 6.53
CA LYS A 105 -19.70 -5.65 7.54
C LYS A 105 -18.57 -4.77 8.06
N LYS A 106 -17.36 -5.32 8.16
CA LYS A 106 -16.16 -4.66 8.67
C LYS A 106 -15.07 -4.64 7.62
N LEU A 107 -14.17 -3.67 7.77
CA LEU A 107 -12.93 -3.57 7.03
C LEU A 107 -11.79 -4.13 7.90
N GLY A 108 -10.91 -4.91 7.28
CA GLY A 108 -9.66 -5.38 7.84
C GLY A 108 -8.50 -4.99 6.93
N GLY A 109 -7.33 -4.75 7.51
CA GLY A 109 -6.09 -4.50 6.77
C GLY A 109 -5.07 -5.59 7.08
N VAL A 110 -4.60 -6.29 6.04
CA VAL A 110 -3.45 -7.18 6.15
C VAL A 110 -2.18 -6.36 5.98
N ASP A 111 -1.31 -6.47 6.97
CA ASP A 111 0.02 -5.85 7.03
C ASP A 111 1.05 -6.95 6.77
N TRP A 112 1.62 -6.94 5.56
CA TRP A 112 2.68 -7.87 5.15
C TRP A 112 4.03 -7.36 5.63
N GLU A 113 4.99 -8.25 5.83
CA GLU A 113 6.38 -7.80 5.97
C GLU A 113 6.87 -7.25 4.63
N PHE A 114 7.40 -6.02 4.64
CA PHE A 114 8.07 -5.43 3.49
C PHE A 114 9.58 -5.43 3.70
N ASN A 115 10.34 -5.83 2.69
CA ASN A 115 11.82 -5.88 2.75
C ASN A 115 12.50 -5.19 1.56
N ASN A 116 11.82 -4.22 0.94
CA ASN A 116 12.28 -3.53 -0.26
C ASN A 116 12.61 -4.48 -1.42
N TYR A 117 11.67 -5.36 -1.75
CA TYR A 117 11.79 -6.29 -2.86
C TYR A 117 13.04 -7.21 -2.81
N GLY A 118 13.56 -7.50 -1.61
CA GLY A 118 14.79 -8.27 -1.41
C GLY A 118 16.07 -7.52 -1.81
N GLU A 119 15.99 -6.22 -2.09
CA GLU A 119 17.14 -5.37 -2.36
C GLU A 119 17.91 -5.14 -1.04
N SER A 120 19.13 -5.65 -0.94
CA SER A 120 20.00 -5.47 0.25
C SER A 120 20.70 -4.10 0.25
N LEU A 121 20.01 -3.03 -0.16
CA LEU A 121 20.61 -1.71 -0.38
C LEU A 121 20.71 -0.84 0.88
N GLY A 122 20.03 -1.20 1.98
CA GLY A 122 20.07 -0.44 3.23
C GLY A 122 18.73 -0.42 3.96
N PRO A 123 18.61 0.37 5.05
CA PRO A 123 17.37 0.51 5.83
C PRO A 123 16.35 1.47 5.20
N ASP A 124 16.52 1.85 3.92
CA ASP A 124 15.74 2.89 3.22
C ASP A 124 14.33 2.40 2.79
N TYR A 125 13.66 1.68 3.69
CA TYR A 125 12.27 1.23 3.57
C TYR A 125 11.57 1.04 4.93
N LEU A 126 12.27 1.29 6.05
CA LEU A 126 11.75 1.03 7.39
C LEU A 126 10.57 1.94 7.77
N ASN A 127 10.39 3.08 7.10
CA ASN A 127 9.20 3.89 7.23
C ASN A 127 8.06 3.35 6.36
N ASP A 128 8.37 2.90 5.15
CA ASP A 128 7.38 2.26 4.27
C ASP A 128 6.80 0.97 4.88
N GLN A 129 7.62 0.16 5.56
CA GLN A 129 7.15 -1.02 6.29
C GLN A 129 6.10 -0.70 7.37
N LYS A 130 6.02 0.53 7.86
CA LYS A 130 5.03 0.94 8.87
C LYS A 130 3.72 1.43 8.26
N LEU A 131 3.68 1.65 6.94
CA LEU A 131 2.58 2.32 6.27
C LEU A 131 1.25 1.58 6.43
N ALA A 132 1.22 0.27 6.18
CA ALA A 132 0.02 -0.55 6.31
C ALA A 132 -0.61 -0.45 7.71
N LYS A 133 0.22 -0.51 8.76
CA LYS A 133 -0.22 -0.34 10.14
C LYS A 133 -0.82 1.03 10.42
N GLU A 134 -0.20 2.12 9.94
CA GLU A 134 -0.72 3.47 10.14
C GLU A 134 -2.03 3.70 9.37
N ILE A 135 -2.12 3.25 8.11
CA ILE A 135 -3.37 3.33 7.31
C ILE A 135 -4.49 2.52 7.97
N THR A 136 -4.19 1.34 8.51
CA THR A 136 -5.19 0.52 9.22
C THR A 136 -5.75 1.25 10.46
N LYS A 137 -4.90 1.99 11.20
CA LYS A 137 -5.37 2.84 12.31
C LYS A 137 -6.24 3.99 11.83
N ILE A 138 -5.82 4.69 10.77
CA ILE A 138 -6.55 5.84 10.20
C ILE A 138 -7.95 5.42 9.74
N THR A 139 -8.04 4.26 9.11
CA THR A 139 -9.31 3.68 8.63
C THR A 139 -10.11 2.98 9.73
N SER A 140 -9.57 2.87 10.95
CA SER A 140 -10.18 2.12 12.05
C SER A 140 -10.54 0.66 11.68
N SER A 141 -9.71 0.05 10.84
CA SER A 141 -9.88 -1.32 10.35
C SER A 141 -9.35 -2.34 11.34
N ASP A 142 -9.88 -3.56 11.30
CA ASP A 142 -9.30 -4.68 12.04
C ASP A 142 -7.87 -4.97 11.50
N TYR A 143 -6.87 -5.03 12.38
CA TYR A 143 -5.46 -5.20 11.99
C TYR A 143 -5.05 -6.66 11.98
N PHE A 144 -4.48 -7.10 10.86
CA PHE A 144 -3.97 -8.46 10.67
C PHE A 144 -2.49 -8.44 10.31
N ASP A 145 -1.67 -8.76 11.30
CA ASP A 145 -0.22 -8.95 11.15
C ASP A 145 0.07 -10.26 10.42
N ALA A 146 0.72 -10.17 9.25
CA ALA A 146 1.10 -11.29 8.42
C ALA A 146 2.64 -11.41 8.37
N PRO A 147 3.25 -12.31 9.17
CA PRO A 147 4.71 -12.46 9.27
C PRO A 147 5.29 -13.25 8.10
N ILE A 148 5.00 -12.79 6.88
CA ILE A 148 5.57 -13.25 5.62
C ILE A 148 5.90 -12.03 4.77
N ILE A 149 6.98 -12.12 4.00
CA ILE A 149 7.38 -11.05 3.10
C ILE A 149 6.52 -11.13 1.85
N LEU A 150 5.71 -10.11 1.59
CA LEU A 150 4.85 -10.05 0.41
C LEU A 150 4.51 -8.60 0.08
N GLU A 151 4.47 -8.30 -1.22
CA GLU A 151 4.01 -7.02 -1.73
C GLU A 151 2.61 -7.16 -2.33
N GLY A 152 1.73 -6.20 -2.08
CA GLY A 152 0.35 -6.22 -2.60
C GLY A 152 0.28 -6.30 -4.13
N GLY A 153 1.27 -5.73 -4.86
CA GLY A 153 1.38 -5.85 -6.31
C GLY A 153 1.81 -7.23 -6.81
N GLY A 154 2.30 -8.10 -5.94
CA GLY A 154 2.70 -9.48 -6.27
C GLY A 154 1.52 -10.47 -6.33
N ILE A 155 0.31 -10.04 -5.97
CA ILE A 155 -0.88 -10.88 -5.90
C ILE A 155 -2.09 -10.21 -6.57
N HIS A 156 -3.01 -11.03 -7.10
CA HIS A 156 -4.31 -10.54 -7.60
C HIS A 156 -5.41 -11.56 -7.29
N THR A 157 -6.64 -11.12 -7.07
CA THR A 157 -7.76 -12.00 -6.68
C THR A 157 -9.01 -11.71 -7.50
N ASP A 158 -9.83 -12.74 -7.73
CA ASP A 158 -11.17 -12.60 -8.31
C ASP A 158 -12.28 -12.35 -7.27
N GLY A 159 -11.91 -12.25 -5.98
CA GLY A 159 -12.84 -12.08 -4.86
C GLY A 159 -13.67 -13.33 -4.54
N LYS A 160 -13.47 -14.43 -5.26
CA LYS A 160 -14.28 -15.66 -5.21
C LYS A 160 -13.47 -16.90 -4.85
N GLY A 161 -12.28 -16.68 -4.30
CA GLY A 161 -11.38 -17.74 -3.81
C GLY A 161 -10.28 -18.11 -4.79
N THR A 162 -10.11 -17.39 -5.89
CA THR A 162 -8.97 -17.56 -6.80
C THR A 162 -7.93 -16.46 -6.54
N LEU A 163 -6.69 -16.87 -6.30
CA LEU A 163 -5.54 -15.97 -6.21
C LEU A 163 -4.59 -16.25 -7.37
N MET A 164 -4.17 -15.19 -8.07
CA MET A 164 -3.16 -15.21 -9.10
C MET A 164 -1.86 -14.62 -8.53
N ILE A 165 -0.76 -15.31 -8.80
CA ILE A 165 0.58 -14.96 -8.34
C ILE A 165 1.58 -15.24 -9.47
N THR A 166 2.82 -14.79 -9.30
CA THR A 166 3.95 -15.21 -10.14
C THR A 166 4.97 -15.96 -9.29
N GLU A 167 5.39 -17.13 -9.77
CA GLU A 167 6.38 -17.96 -9.06
C GLU A 167 7.72 -17.23 -8.93
N ASP A 168 8.14 -16.50 -9.97
CA ASP A 168 9.40 -15.74 -9.95
C ASP A 168 9.47 -14.67 -8.85
N VAL A 169 8.32 -14.15 -8.39
CA VAL A 169 8.25 -13.19 -7.29
C VAL A 169 8.12 -13.91 -5.96
N LEU A 170 7.12 -14.78 -5.82
CA LEU A 170 6.81 -15.38 -4.51
C LEU A 170 7.77 -16.49 -4.08
N LEU A 171 8.45 -17.15 -5.03
CA LEU A 171 9.47 -18.16 -4.75
C LEU A 171 10.90 -17.61 -4.80
N ASP A 172 11.08 -16.28 -4.94
CA ASP A 172 12.39 -15.67 -4.77
C ASP A 172 12.93 -15.99 -3.36
N PRO A 173 14.11 -16.61 -3.22
CA PRO A 173 14.68 -16.95 -1.92
C PRO A 173 14.95 -15.73 -1.02
N LYS A 174 14.92 -14.51 -1.57
CA LYS A 174 15.02 -13.25 -0.82
C LYS A 174 13.69 -12.78 -0.23
N ARG A 175 12.56 -13.45 -0.53
CA ARG A 175 11.26 -13.23 0.10
C ARG A 175 11.09 -14.18 1.27
N ASN A 176 10.70 -15.43 0.99
CA ASN A 176 10.32 -16.40 2.02
C ASN A 176 11.02 -17.76 1.76
N PRO A 177 12.28 -17.95 2.20
CA PRO A 177 13.04 -19.17 1.91
C PRO A 177 12.68 -20.40 2.77
N GLY A 178 11.77 -20.30 3.75
CA GLY A 178 11.46 -21.39 4.68
C GLY A 178 10.11 -21.26 5.39
#